data_AF-A0A2N1NFU0-F1
#
_entry.id   AF-A0A2N1NFU0-F1
#
_cell.length_a   1.000
_cell.length_b   1.000
_cell.length_c   1.000
_cell.angle_alpha   90.00
_cell.angle_beta   90.00
_cell.angle_gamma   90.00
#
_symmetry.space_group_name_H-M   'P 1'
#
loop_
_entity.id
_entity.type
_entity.pdbx_description
1 polymer ?
#
loop_
_entity_poly.entity_id
_entity_poly.type
_entity_poly.pdbx_seq_one_letter_code
_entity_poly.pdbx_strand_id
1 'polypeptide(L)'
;MREIEELKMIVSKRIIKMINDDNWDEILILGWQTQNHDLKDIALEYIYNNWKKLESADKMNELLKCGDARWVREIIMASIFGINNGSRLYNFRN
;
A
#
# COMPACT_ATOMS: atom_id res chain seq x y z
N MET A 1 15.49 -2.52 -22.93
CA MET A 1 14.66 -2.03 -21.80
C MET A 1 13.69 -3.07 -21.24
N ARG A 2 13.30 -4.10 -22.00
CA ARG A 2 12.41 -5.19 -21.54
C ARG A 2 12.92 -5.96 -20.31
N GLU A 3 14.22 -6.24 -20.27
CA GLU A 3 14.85 -6.99 -19.16
C GLU A 3 14.71 -6.28 -17.80
N ILE A 4 14.75 -4.94 -17.78
CA ILE A 4 14.58 -4.15 -16.55
C ILE A 4 13.14 -4.26 -16.03
N GLU A 5 12.15 -4.19 -16.92
CA GLU A 5 10.75 -4.34 -16.53
C GLU A 5 10.44 -5.77 -16.06
N GLU A 6 11.02 -6.78 -16.71
CA GLU A 6 10.92 -8.17 -16.26
C GLU A 6 11.57 -8.35 -14.87
N LEU A 7 12.73 -7.73 -14.64
CA LEU A 7 13.38 -7.75 -13.33
C LEU A 7 12.53 -7.05 -12.26
N LYS A 8 11.97 -5.86 -12.54
CA LYS A 8 11.05 -5.16 -11.63
C LYS A 8 9.86 -6.03 -11.25
N MET A 9 9.26 -6.71 -12.22
CA MET A 9 8.15 -7.64 -11.96
C MET A 9 8.58 -8.81 -11.07
N ILE A 10 9.73 -9.44 -11.34
CA ILE A 10 10.23 -10.57 -10.55
C ILE A 10 10.52 -10.14 -9.10
N VAL A 11 11.18 -9.00 -8.93
CA VAL A 11 11.49 -8.44 -7.60
C VAL A 11 10.23 -8.09 -6.84
N SER A 12 9.26 -7.43 -7.48
CA SER A 12 7.97 -7.08 -6.85
C SER A 12 7.26 -8.33 -6.34
N LYS A 13 7.16 -9.38 -7.17
CA LYS A 13 6.56 -10.66 -6.77
C LYS A 13 7.26 -11.34 -5.58
N ARG A 14 8.56 -11.11 -5.39
CA ARG A 14 9.30 -11.63 -4.23
C ARG A 14 9.00 -10.81 -2.98
N ILE A 15 9.03 -9.47 -3.08
CA ILE A 15 8.72 -8.55 -1.98
C ILE A 15 7.31 -8.80 -1.44
N ILE A 16 6.32 -8.94 -2.32
CA ILE A 16 4.91 -9.22 -1.96
C ILE A 16 4.81 -10.44 -1.03
N LYS A 17 5.59 -11.50 -1.28
CA LYS A 17 5.56 -12.73 -0.47
C LYS A 17 6.22 -12.58 0.90
N MET A 18 6.95 -11.49 1.12
CA MET A 18 7.69 -11.23 2.36
C MET A 18 6.96 -10.28 3.30
N ILE A 19 5.75 -9.83 2.94
CA ILE A 19 4.99 -8.87 3.75
C ILE A 19 4.66 -9.42 5.14
N ASN A 20 4.90 -8.61 6.18
CA ASN A 20 4.66 -8.93 7.57
C ASN A 20 4.53 -7.66 8.43
N ASP A 21 4.44 -7.82 9.75
CA ASP A 21 4.30 -6.73 10.73
C ASP A 21 5.48 -5.73 10.70
N ASP A 22 6.65 -6.20 10.29
CA ASP A 22 7.90 -5.45 10.33
C ASP A 22 8.15 -4.62 9.06
N ASN A 23 7.43 -4.86 7.96
CA ASN A 23 7.76 -4.24 6.67
C ASN A 23 6.57 -3.76 5.82
N TRP A 24 5.31 -3.96 6.24
CA TRP A 24 4.14 -3.56 5.45
C TRP A 24 4.13 -2.07 5.09
N ASP A 25 4.62 -1.22 5.98
CA ASP A 25 4.70 0.23 5.85
C ASP A 25 5.75 0.65 4.81
N GLU A 26 6.93 0.04 4.86
CA GLU A 26 7.98 0.28 3.87
C GLU A 26 7.56 -0.17 2.47
N ILE A 27 6.89 -1.33 2.38
CA ILE A 27 6.35 -1.86 1.12
C ILE A 27 5.27 -0.90 0.57
N LEU A 28 4.41 -0.36 1.42
CA LEU A 28 3.39 0.62 1.02
C LEU A 28 4.03 1.90 0.46
N ILE A 29 5.00 2.45 1.18
CA ILE A 29 5.75 3.66 0.75
C ILE A 29 6.44 3.40 -0.59
N LEU A 30 7.09 2.25 -0.74
CA LEU A 30 7.74 1.87 -2.00
C LEU A 30 6.73 1.78 -3.14
N GLY A 31 5.56 1.18 -2.90
CA GLY A 31 4.46 1.10 -3.86
C GLY A 31 4.00 2.47 -4.34
N TRP A 32 3.81 3.43 -3.43
CA TRP A 32 3.47 4.81 -3.79
C TRP A 32 4.58 5.52 -4.55
N GLN A 33 5.82 5.47 -4.06
CA GLN A 33 6.95 6.20 -4.65
C GLN A 33 7.31 5.70 -6.07
N THR A 34 7.13 4.39 -6.31
CA THR A 34 7.46 3.76 -7.60
C THR A 34 6.27 3.58 -8.53
N GLN A 35 5.07 4.02 -8.11
CA GLN A 35 3.81 3.77 -8.81
C GLN A 35 3.57 2.26 -9.08
N ASN A 36 4.09 1.41 -8.20
CA ASN A 36 3.95 -0.03 -8.30
C ASN A 36 2.67 -0.46 -7.58
N HIS A 37 1.61 -0.65 -8.37
CA HIS A 37 0.30 -1.01 -7.87
C HIS A 37 0.29 -2.35 -7.14
N ASP A 38 1.06 -3.35 -7.58
CA ASP A 38 1.09 -4.66 -6.92
C ASP A 38 1.64 -4.56 -5.48
N LEU A 39 2.71 -3.77 -5.29
CA LEU A 39 3.29 -3.54 -3.96
C LEU A 39 2.37 -2.72 -3.07
N LYS A 40 1.77 -1.68 -3.62
CA LYS A 40 0.84 -0.83 -2.90
C LYS A 40 -0.39 -1.62 -2.45
N ASP A 41 -0.97 -2.39 -3.37
CA ASP A 41 -2.19 -3.12 -3.11
C ASP A 41 -1.95 -4.22 -2.08
N ILE A 42 -0.87 -5.02 -2.16
CA ILE A 42 -0.64 -6.02 -1.12
C ILE A 42 -0.50 -5.39 0.29
N ALA A 43 0.12 -4.22 0.38
CA ALA A 43 0.29 -3.55 1.66
C ALA A 43 -1.03 -2.97 2.21
N LEU A 44 -1.87 -2.40 1.35
CA LEU A 44 -3.22 -1.98 1.73
C LEU A 44 -4.11 -3.17 2.15
N GLU A 45 -3.91 -4.34 1.54
CA GLU A 45 -4.67 -5.56 1.86
C GLU A 45 -4.24 -6.08 3.22
N TYR A 46 -2.94 -6.04 3.48
CA TYR A 46 -2.38 -6.35 4.78
C TYR A 46 -2.94 -5.43 5.86
N ILE A 47 -3.03 -4.12 5.60
CA ILE A 47 -3.63 -3.15 6.53
C ILE A 47 -5.09 -3.49 6.80
N TYR A 48 -5.88 -3.74 5.77
CA TYR A 48 -7.29 -4.10 5.91
C TYR A 48 -7.46 -5.35 6.81
N ASN A 49 -6.70 -6.41 6.53
CA ASN A 49 -6.78 -7.66 7.26
C ASN A 49 -6.28 -7.56 8.71
N ASN A 50 -5.43 -6.57 9.02
CA ASN A 50 -4.82 -6.40 10.34
C ASN A 50 -5.18 -5.07 11.02
N TRP A 51 -6.24 -4.38 10.56
CA TRP A 51 -6.52 -2.99 10.93
C TRP A 51 -6.54 -2.75 12.44
N LYS A 52 -7.27 -3.59 13.20
CA LYS A 52 -7.37 -3.45 14.67
C LYS A 52 -6.03 -3.46 15.40
N LYS A 53 -5.04 -4.16 14.84
CA LYS A 53 -3.68 -4.21 15.39
C LYS A 53 -2.87 -2.98 14.97
N LEU A 54 -3.05 -2.54 13.73
CA LEU A 54 -2.21 -1.50 13.12
C LEU A 54 -2.71 -0.09 13.40
N GLU A 55 -3.99 0.12 13.67
CA GLU A 55 -4.59 1.47 13.81
C GLU A 55 -3.97 2.32 14.92
N SER A 56 -3.37 1.69 15.92
CA SER A 56 -2.68 2.34 17.04
C SER A 56 -1.16 2.14 17.03
N ALA A 57 -0.60 1.46 16.03
CA ALA A 57 0.83 1.19 15.94
C ALA A 57 1.63 2.47 15.61
N ASP A 58 2.84 2.59 16.18
CA ASP A 58 3.71 3.74 15.94
C ASP A 58 3.97 3.98 14.45
N LYS A 59 4.20 2.91 13.68
CA LYS A 59 4.36 2.97 12.22
C LYS A 59 3.16 3.58 11.49
N MET A 60 1.94 3.28 11.94
CA MET A 60 0.73 3.88 11.38
C MET A 60 0.67 5.38 11.72
N ASN A 61 0.99 5.74 12.96
CA ASN A 61 1.05 7.14 13.38
C ASN A 61 2.10 7.93 12.58
N GLU A 62 3.24 7.32 12.25
CA GLU A 62 4.27 7.91 11.40
C GLU A 62 3.82 8.08 9.95
N LEU A 63 3.18 7.05 9.37
CA LEU A 63 2.58 7.12 8.04
C LEU A 63 1.56 8.24 7.91
N LEU A 64 0.70 8.41 8.92
CA LEU A 64 -0.31 9.47 8.94
C LEU A 64 0.31 10.88 9.08
N LYS A 65 1.52 10.99 9.65
CA LYS A 65 2.28 12.25 9.75
C LYS A 65 3.04 12.62 8.48
N CYS A 66 3.22 11.70 7.53
CA CYS A 66 3.93 11.94 6.26
C CYS A 66 3.36 13.13 5.46
N GLY A 67 2.09 13.48 5.67
CA GLY A 67 1.49 14.71 5.15
C GLY A 67 0.99 14.66 3.70
N ASP A 68 1.18 13.55 2.96
CA ASP A 68 0.48 13.35 1.69
C ASP A 68 -0.98 12.94 1.97
N ALA A 69 -1.89 13.91 1.84
CA ALA A 69 -3.32 13.72 2.08
C ALA A 69 -3.94 12.63 1.19
N ARG A 70 -3.36 12.31 0.03
CA ARG A 70 -3.85 11.21 -0.82
C ARG A 70 -3.50 9.87 -0.21
N TRP A 71 -2.28 9.70 0.29
CA TRP A 71 -1.84 8.46 0.92
C TRP A 71 -2.65 8.17 2.18
N VAL A 72 -2.86 9.18 3.03
CA VAL A 72 -3.73 9.06 4.21
C VAL A 72 -5.15 8.65 3.81
N ARG A 73 -5.71 9.26 2.76
CA ARG A 73 -7.04 8.91 2.26
C ARG A 73 -7.09 7.46 1.75
N GLU A 74 -6.07 6.99 1.03
CA GLU A 74 -6.00 5.60 0.57
C GLU A 74 -5.98 4.61 1.74
N ILE A 75 -5.20 4.89 2.79
CA ILE A 75 -5.16 4.05 4.01
C ILE A 75 -6.54 3.97 4.66
N ILE A 76 -7.20 5.12 4.88
CA ILE A 76 -8.52 5.18 5.51
C ILE A 76 -9.57 4.44 4.65
N MET A 77 -9.53 4.63 3.33
CA MET A 77 -10.45 3.94 2.43
C MET A 77 -10.21 2.43 2.43
N ALA A 78 -8.96 1.99 2.41
CA ALA A 78 -8.61 0.58 2.45
C ALA A 78 -9.04 -0.08 3.77
N SER A 79 -8.86 0.61 4.91
CA SER A 79 -9.22 0.06 6.22
C SER A 79 -10.74 -0.15 6.40
N ILE A 80 -11.56 0.68 5.75
CA ILE A 80 -13.03 0.57 5.82
C ILE A 80 -13.58 -0.38 4.74
N PHE A 81 -13.11 -0.25 3.50
CA PHE A 81 -13.76 -0.85 2.32
C PHE A 81 -12.95 -1.96 1.64
N GLY A 82 -11.70 -2.19 2.06
CA GLY A 82 -10.75 -3.02 1.32
C GLY A 82 -10.35 -2.42 -0.04
N ILE A 83 -9.55 -3.15 -0.83
CA ILE A 83 -8.97 -2.63 -2.08
C ILE A 83 -9.94 -2.69 -3.25
N ASN A 84 -10.82 -3.69 -3.28
CA ASN A 84 -11.72 -3.96 -4.42
C ASN A 84 -12.85 -2.93 -4.60
N ASN A 85 -13.06 -2.03 -3.63
CA ASN A 85 -14.03 -0.94 -3.72
C ASN A 85 -13.37 0.40 -4.10
N GLY A 86 -12.05 0.53 -3.94
CA GLY A 86 -11.32 1.76 -4.25
C GLY A 86 -11.30 2.08 -5.74
N SER A 87 -11.13 1.07 -6.61
CA SER A 87 -11.08 1.27 -8.08
C SER A 87 -12.34 1.88 -8.69
N ARG A 88 -13.50 1.79 -8.03
CA ARG A 88 -14.72 2.52 -8.40
C ARG A 88 -14.80 3.93 -7.80
N LEU A 89 -14.15 4.18 -6.66
CA LEU A 89 -14.13 5.46 -5.95
C LEU A 89 -12.97 6.38 -6.40
N TYR A 90 -11.93 5.85 -7.06
CA TYR A 90 -10.84 6.65 -7.66
C TYR A 90 -11.23 7.36 -8.97
N ASN A 91 -12.48 7.21 -9.42
CA ASN A 91 -13.05 7.90 -10.59
C ASN A 91 -13.73 9.23 -10.25
N PHE A 92 -13.32 9.92 -9.19
CA PHE A 92 -13.45 11.39 -9.17
C PHE A 92 -12.34 11.99 -10.05
N ARG A 93 -12.48 11.81 -11.37
CA ARG A 93 -11.61 12.47 -12.35
C ARG A 93 -12.20 13.82 -12.76
N ASN A 94 -11.32 14.81 -12.66
CA ASN A 94 -11.31 16.18 -13.19
C ASN A 94 -12.02 17.23 -12.34
#